data_AF-A0A848TBK2-F1
#
_entry.id   AF-A0A848TBK2-F1
#
_cell.length_a   1.000
_cell.length_b   1.000
_cell.length_c   1.000
_cell.angle_alpha   90.00
_cell.angle_beta   90.00
_cell.angle_gamma   90.00
#
_symmetry.space_group_name_H-M   'P 1'
#
loop_
_entity.id
_entity.type
_entity.pdbx_description
1 polymer ?
#
loop_
_entity_poly.entity_id
_entity_poly.type
_entity_poly.pdbx_seq_one_letter_code
_entity_poly.pdbx_strand_id
1 'polypeptide(L)' 'MAEFDLILRGARVLTSTTDSTADIAVKEGRIAAVGVVAGKATTEMECTD' A
#
# COMPACT_ATOMS: atom_id res chain seq x y z
N MET A 1 12.64 -3.81 12.22
CA MET A 1 11.78 -2.63 12.48
C MET A 1 10.82 -2.50 11.32
N ALA A 2 9.63 -1.91 11.55
CA ALA A 2 8.69 -1.66 10.46
C ALA A 2 9.30 -0.66 9.46
N GLU A 3 9.29 -1.03 8.19
CA GLU A 3 9.89 -0.25 7.10
C GLU A 3 8.92 0.88 6.69
N PHE A 4 7.63 0.56 6.72
CA PHE A 4 6.53 1.47 6.42
C PHE A 4 5.70 1.79 7.66
N ASP A 5 4.96 2.88 7.60
CA ASP A 5 4.05 3.26 8.68
C ASP A 5 2.70 2.56 8.49
N LEU A 6 2.22 2.50 7.24
CA LEU A 6 1.00 1.81 6.85
C LEU A 6 1.21 1.06 5.53
N ILE A 7 0.69 -0.17 5.43
CA ILE A 7 0.44 -0.81 4.13
C ILE A 7 -1.04 -1.15 3.99
N LEU A 8 -1.63 -0.76 2.86
CA LEU A 8 -2.92 -1.24 2.37
C LEU A 8 -2.65 -2.44 1.46
N ARG A 9 -3.15 -3.62 1.81
CA ARG A 9 -2.90 -4.89 1.11
C ARG A 9 -4.02 -5.24 0.14
N GLY A 10 -3.67 -5.62 -1.08
CA GLY A 10 -4.62 -6.14 -2.08
C GLY A 10 -5.72 -5.15 -2.50
N ALA A 11 -5.48 -3.85 -2.38
CA ALA A 11 -6.47 -2.83 -2.67
C ALA A 11 -6.72 -2.67 -4.18
N ARG A 12 -7.94 -2.32 -4.58
CA ARG A 12 -8.19 -1.76 -5.92
C ARG A 12 -7.74 -0.29 -5.92
N VAL A 13 -6.66 -0.01 -6.64
CA VAL A 13 -6.03 1.31 -6.72
C VAL A 13 -6.50 2.04 -7.98
N LEU A 14 -7.16 3.18 -7.77
CA LEU A 14 -7.63 4.06 -8.82
C LEU A 14 -6.71 5.28 -8.91
N THR A 15 -6.09 5.49 -10.07
CA THR A 15 -5.29 6.68 -10.38
C THR A 15 -5.91 7.43 -11.56
N SER A 16 -5.30 8.55 -11.97
CA SER A 16 -5.73 9.27 -13.17
C SER A 16 -5.49 8.51 -14.48
N THR A 17 -4.69 7.44 -14.46
CA THR A 17 -4.29 6.70 -15.67
C THR A 17 -4.61 5.21 -15.61
N THR A 18 -4.87 4.66 -14.41
CA THR A 18 -4.88 3.21 -14.20
C THR A 18 -5.92 2.82 -13.15
N ASP A 19 -6.53 1.65 -13.37
CA ASP A 19 -7.39 0.94 -12.43
C ASP A 19 -6.85 -0.49 -12.31
N SER A 20 -6.27 -0.82 -11.15
CA SER A 20 -5.60 -2.11 -10.95
C SER A 20 -5.53 -2.49 -9.47
N THR A 21 -5.44 -3.78 -9.17
CA THR A 21 -5.18 -4.27 -7.81
C THR A 21 -3.69 -4.16 -7.46
N ALA A 22 -3.37 -3.58 -6.31
CA ALA A 22 -2.01 -3.43 -5.80
C ALA A 22 -1.99 -3.18 -4.28
N ASP A 23 -0.82 -3.31 -3.66
CA ASP A 23 -0.56 -2.77 -2.33
C ASP A 23 -0.17 -1.29 -2.42
N ILE A 24 -0.45 -0.54 -1.35
CA ILE A 24 0.00 0.85 -1.18
C ILE A 24 0.78 0.95 0.13
N ALA A 25 2.05 1.35 0.04
CA ALA A 25 2.88 1.60 1.21
C ALA A 25 2.99 3.09 1.50
N VAL A 26 2.82 3.47 2.76
CA VAL A 26 2.92 4.84 3.25
C VAL A 26 4.08 4.96 4.24
N LYS A 27 4.91 5.99 4.05
CA LYS A 27 5.98 6.37 4.97
C LYS A 27 5.98 7.88 5.16
N GLU A 28 5.99 8.32 6.40
CA GLU A 28 6.02 9.73 6.81
C GLU A 28 4.92 10.57 6.14
N GLY A 29 3.71 10.00 6.09
CA GLY A 29 2.53 10.64 5.49
C GLY A 29 2.53 10.73 3.96
N ARG A 30 3.47 10.06 3.28
CA ARG A 30 3.59 10.05 1.82
C ARG A 30 3.47 8.63 1.26
N ILE A 31 2.97 8.51 0.04
CA ILE A 31 3.00 7.25 -0.70
C ILE A 31 4.46 6.94 -1.04
N ALA A 32 4.99 5.88 -0.45
CA ALA A 32 6.35 5.41 -0.69
C ALA A 32 6.41 4.43 -1.86
N ALA A 33 5.38 3.59 -2.03
CA ALA A 33 5.28 2.63 -3.13
C ALA A 33 3.82 2.30 -3.47
N VAL A 34 3.60 1.92 -4.74
CA VAL A 34 2.35 1.33 -5.25
C VAL A 34 2.73 0.14 -6.12
N GLY A 35 2.17 -1.04 -5.83
CA GLY A 35 2.48 -2.29 -6.53
C GLY A 35 2.53 -3.48 -5.57
N VAL A 36 3.37 -4.47 -5.85
CA VAL A 36 3.62 -5.55 -4.87
C VAL A 36 4.64 -5.05 -3.87
N VAL A 37 4.24 -4.91 -2.59
CA VAL A 37 5.11 -4.36 -1.54
C VAL A 37 5.66 -5.50 -0.69
N ALA A 38 6.96 -5.78 -0.84
CA ALA A 38 7.68 -6.60 0.12
C ALA A 38 7.99 -5.79 1.39
N GLY A 39 7.94 -6.42 2.56
CA GLY A 39 8.24 -5.79 3.84
C GLY A 39 7.04 -5.69 4.77
N LYS A 40 7.25 -5.08 5.94
CA LYS A 40 6.26 -4.95 7.02
C LYS A 40 6.01 -3.49 7.35
N ALA A 41 4.78 -3.19 7.73
CA ALA A 41 4.41 -1.88 8.26
C ALA A 41 4.11 -1.93 9.76
N THR A 42 4.03 -0.74 10.37
CA THR A 42 3.53 -0.61 11.75
C THR A 42 2.05 -1.02 11.80
N THR A 43 1.29 -0.64 10.78
CA THR A 43 -0.10 -1.03 10.59
C THR A 43 -0.29 -1.65 9.21
N GLU A 44 -1.01 -2.76 9.13
CA GLU A 44 -1.40 -3.39 7.86
C GLU A 44 -2.92 -3.54 7.82
N MET A 45 -3.53 -3.19 6.67
CA MET A 45 -4.98 -3.31 6.46
C MET A 45 -5.23 -4.09 5.17
N GLU A 46 -6.01 -5.17 5.27
CA GLU A 46 -6.51 -5.90 4.11
C GLU A 46 -7.64 -5.13 3.44
N CYS A 47 -7.56 -4.96 2.12
CA CYS A 47 -8.50 -4.17 1.32
C CYS A 47 -9.12 -4.99 0.18
N THR A 48 -9.11 -6.31 0.31
CA THR A 48 -9.82 -7.23 -0.59
C THR A 48 -11.30 -7.28 -0.21
N ASP A 49 -12.18 -7.25 -1.20
CA ASP A 49 -13.62 -7.56 -1.07
C ASP A 49 -13.83 -9.06 -0.76
#